data_AF-D9Z4Y1-F1
#
_entry.id   AF-D9Z4Y1-F1
#
_cell.length_a   1.000
_cell.length_b   1.000
_cell.length_c   1.000
_cell.angle_alpha   90.00
_cell.angle_beta   90.00
_cell.angle_gamma   90.00
#
_symmetry.space_group_name_H-M   'P 1'
#
loop_
_entity.id
_entity.type
_entity.pdbx_description
1 polymer ?
#
loop_
_entity_poly.entity_id
_entity_poly.type
_entity_poly.pdbx_seq_one_letter_code
_entity_poly.pdbx_strand_id
1 'polypeptide(L)'
;MRQGRTRSDGRCVTGAGRGEHVMNISTETREILLNYKAVINARRREMGQKPLTTAQIVDEICDFVANQQAVFLGGHYILQGSRNR
;
A
#
# COMPACT_ATOMS: atom_id res chain seq x y z
N MET A 1 56.01 -4.78 -30.51
CA MET A 1 55.27 -6.04 -30.74
C MET A 1 53.91 -5.95 -30.06
N ARG A 2 52.90 -6.57 -30.67
CA ARG A 2 51.47 -6.46 -30.36
C ARG A 2 51.11 -7.13 -29.04
N GLN A 3 50.10 -6.60 -28.36
CA GLN A 3 48.91 -7.38 -28.01
C GLN A 3 47.75 -6.44 -27.65
N GLY A 4 46.81 -6.32 -28.57
CA GLY A 4 45.50 -5.75 -28.31
C GLY A 4 44.63 -6.73 -27.55
N ARG A 5 43.77 -6.22 -26.67
CA ARG A 5 42.61 -6.95 -26.15
C ARG A 5 41.38 -6.08 -26.36
N THR A 6 40.51 -6.52 -27.25
CA THR A 6 39.17 -5.95 -27.46
C THR A 6 38.12 -6.96 -27.04
N ARG A 7 37.00 -6.42 -26.50
CA ARG A 7 35.67 -7.02 -26.26
C ARG A 7 35.59 -7.86 -24.98
N SER A 8 34.54 -7.82 -24.17
CA SER A 8 33.20 -7.19 -24.21
C SER A 8 32.54 -7.52 -22.86
N ASP A 9 31.71 -6.62 -22.33
CA ASP A 9 30.54 -6.87 -21.46
C ASP A 9 30.28 -5.61 -20.62
N GLY A 10 29.51 -4.60 -21.06
CA GLY A 10 28.21 -4.76 -21.70
C GLY A 10 27.09 -5.10 -20.70
N ARG A 11 27.27 -4.86 -19.39
CA ARG A 11 26.19 -5.06 -18.40
C ARG A 11 25.67 -3.72 -17.89
N CYS A 12 24.74 -3.14 -18.64
CA CYS A 12 23.70 -2.29 -18.06
C CYS A 12 22.94 -3.14 -17.04
N VAL A 13 22.99 -2.79 -15.76
CA VAL A 13 22.01 -3.30 -14.79
C VAL A 13 20.72 -2.51 -14.95
N THR A 14 19.97 -2.80 -16.02
CA THR A 14 18.55 -2.49 -16.05
C THR A 14 17.90 -3.41 -15.02
N GLY A 15 17.75 -2.90 -13.79
CA GLY A 15 16.92 -3.50 -12.76
C GLY A 15 15.47 -3.50 -13.25
N ALA A 16 15.15 -4.51 -14.04
CA ALA A 16 13.82 -4.76 -14.56
C ALA A 16 12.88 -5.13 -13.42
N GLY A 17 11.74 -4.42 -13.36
CA GLY A 17 10.50 -4.89 -12.77
C GLY A 17 10.55 -5.19 -11.28
N ARG A 18 10.27 -4.17 -10.45
CA ARG A 18 9.40 -4.44 -9.30
C ARG A 18 8.09 -4.93 -9.90
N GLY A 19 7.90 -6.24 -9.99
CA GLY A 19 6.57 -6.80 -10.16
C GLY A 19 5.76 -6.24 -9.00
N GLU A 20 4.86 -5.30 -9.28
CA GLU A 20 3.80 -4.99 -8.33
C GLU A 20 3.11 -6.33 -8.11
N HIS A 21 3.36 -6.96 -6.96
CA HIS A 21 2.54 -8.06 -6.52
C HIS A 21 1.13 -7.48 -6.39
N VAL A 22 0.32 -7.69 -7.42
CA VAL A 22 -1.06 -7.21 -7.45
C VAL A 22 -1.74 -7.85 -6.24
N MET A 23 -2.10 -7.03 -5.27
CA MET A 23 -2.83 -7.48 -4.08
C MET A 23 -4.18 -8.03 -4.55
N ASN A 24 -4.37 -9.34 -4.41
CA ASN A 24 -5.62 -9.97 -4.78
C ASN A 24 -6.57 -9.95 -3.56
N ILE A 25 -7.52 -9.02 -3.57
CA ILE A 25 -8.55 -8.90 -2.53
C ILE A 25 -9.83 -9.62 -2.98
N SER A 26 -10.52 -10.28 -2.04
CA SER A 26 -11.79 -10.95 -2.34
C SER A 26 -12.87 -9.93 -2.75
N THR A 27 -13.88 -10.40 -3.49
CA THR A 27 -15.06 -9.59 -3.85
C THR A 27 -15.74 -9.04 -2.59
N GLU A 28 -15.90 -9.87 -1.57
CA GLU A 28 -16.45 -9.47 -0.27
C GLU A 28 -15.63 -8.33 0.37
N THR A 29 -14.29 -8.45 0.37
CA THR A 29 -13.42 -7.38 0.88
C THR A 29 -13.59 -6.08 0.10
N ARG A 30 -13.72 -6.18 -1.23
CA ARG A 30 -13.98 -5.02 -2.10
C ARG A 30 -15.34 -4.38 -1.79
N GLU A 31 -16.38 -5.17 -1.58
CA GLU A 31 -17.72 -4.68 -1.23
C GLU A 31 -17.72 -3.95 0.11
N ILE A 32 -17.04 -4.50 1.12
CA ILE A 32 -16.85 -3.84 2.41
C ILE A 32 -16.18 -2.47 2.23
N LEU A 33 -15.09 -2.40 1.47
CA LEU A 33 -14.40 -1.14 1.17
C LEU A 33 -15.29 -0.13 0.43
N LEU A 34 -16.12 -0.59 -0.50
CA LEU A 34 -17.07 0.27 -1.23
C LEU A 34 -18.17 0.81 -0.31
N ASN A 35 -18.66 0.00 0.64
CA ASN A 35 -19.61 0.44 1.64
C ASN A 35 -19.01 1.54 2.54
N TYR A 36 -17.80 1.31 3.07
CA TYR A 36 -17.10 2.35 3.84
C TYR A 36 -16.90 3.62 3.03
N LYS A 37 -16.50 3.50 1.76
CA LYS A 37 -16.38 4.64 0.85
C LYS A 37 -17.67 5.42 0.72
N ALA A 38 -18.80 4.74 0.55
CA ALA A 38 -20.11 5.40 0.44
C ALA A 38 -20.44 6.19 1.72
N VAL A 39 -20.28 5.56 2.89
CA VAL A 39 -20.57 6.18 4.20
C VAL A 39 -19.65 7.38 4.46
N ILE A 40 -18.34 7.23 4.24
CA ILE A 40 -17.36 8.30 4.45
C ILE A 40 -17.65 9.47 3.51
N ASN A 41 -17.88 9.20 2.22
CA ASN A 41 -18.12 10.25 1.24
C ASN A 41 -19.45 10.97 1.44
N ALA A 42 -20.48 10.29 1.96
CA ALA A 42 -21.73 10.95 2.37
C ALA A 42 -21.47 11.99 3.47
N ARG A 43 -20.74 11.62 4.54
CA ARG A 43 -20.37 12.54 5.63
C ARG A 43 -19.48 13.68 5.14
N ARG A 44 -18.50 13.40 4.29
CA ARG A 44 -17.63 14.42 3.70
C ARG A 44 -18.43 15.42 2.85
N ARG A 45 -19.42 14.94 2.09
CA ARG A 45 -20.31 15.79 1.29
C ARG A 45 -21.12 16.74 2.18
N GLU A 46 -21.63 16.28 3.32
CA GLU A 46 -22.35 17.12 4.28
C GLU A 46 -21.47 18.25 4.83
N MET A 47 -20.17 18.01 4.98
CA MET A 47 -19.19 19.01 5.41
C MET A 47 -18.58 19.83 4.26
N GLY A 48 -19.10 19.70 3.03
CA GLY A 48 -18.56 20.38 1.85
C GLY A 48 -17.15 19.92 1.42
N GLN A 49 -16.70 18.77 1.92
CA GLN A 49 -15.39 18.21 1.63
C GLN A 49 -15.40 17.38 0.34
N LYS A 50 -14.26 17.35 -0.34
CA LYS A 50 -14.06 16.52 -1.54
C LYS A 50 -14.17 15.02 -1.18
N PRO A 51 -14.78 14.19 -2.03
CA PRO A 51 -14.86 12.75 -1.81
C PRO A 51 -13.49 12.09 -1.88
N LEU A 52 -13.31 11.00 -1.14
CA LEU A 52 -12.14 10.15 -1.15
C LEU A 52 -12.29 8.99 -2.16
N THR A 53 -11.16 8.62 -2.72
CA THR A 53 -11.00 7.41 -3.54
C THR A 53 -10.83 6.17 -2.65
N THR A 54 -11.01 4.98 -3.21
CA THR A 54 -10.80 3.72 -2.46
C THR A 54 -9.35 3.59 -1.97
N ALA A 55 -8.38 4.05 -2.77
CA ALA A 55 -6.96 4.06 -2.37
C ALA A 55 -6.74 4.94 -1.13
N GLN A 56 -7.26 6.17 -1.13
CA GLN A 56 -7.13 7.08 0.02
C GLN A 56 -7.77 6.51 1.29
N ILE A 57 -8.90 5.82 1.17
CA ILE A 57 -9.55 5.18 2.32
C ILE A 57 -8.67 4.05 2.86
N VAL A 58 -8.07 3.24 1.99
CA VAL A 58 -7.13 2.18 2.41
C VAL A 58 -5.90 2.79 3.07
N ASP A 59 -5.35 3.88 2.51
CA ASP A 59 -4.23 4.60 3.10
C ASP A 59 -4.58 5.10 4.52
N GLU A 60 -5.75 5.72 4.70
CA GLU A 60 -6.22 6.16 6.02
C GLU A 60 -6.43 5.00 7.01
N ILE A 61 -6.94 3.85 6.55
CA ILE A 61 -7.06 2.64 7.38
C ILE A 61 -5.66 2.15 7.80
N CYS A 62 -4.70 2.11 6.87
CA CYS A 62 -3.33 1.71 7.16
C CYS A 62 -2.65 2.66 8.15
N ASP A 63 -2.84 3.98 7.98
CA ASP A 63 -2.34 4.99 8.92
C ASP A 63 -2.96 4.79 10.30
N PHE A 64 -4.27 4.56 10.39
CA PHE A 64 -4.94 4.30 11.66
C PHE A 64 -4.37 3.06 12.36
N VAL A 65 -4.25 1.95 11.63
CA VAL A 65 -3.68 0.68 12.11
C VAL A 65 -2.24 0.85 12.55
N ALA A 66 -1.42 1.65 11.86
CA ALA A 66 -0.02 1.87 12.21
C ALA A 66 0.17 2.70 13.49
N ASN A 67 -0.83 3.50 13.86
CA ASN A 67 -0.79 4.37 15.04
C ASN A 67 -1.41 3.74 16.30
N GLN A 68 -1.90 2.49 16.23
CA GLN A 68 -2.39 1.78 17.42
C GLN A 68 -1.21 1.18 18.21
N GLN A 69 -1.40 0.97 19.52
CA GLN A 69 -0.43 0.22 20.35
C GLN A 69 -0.55 -1.29 20.15
N ALA A 70 -1.75 -1.74 19.77
CA ALA A 70 -2.03 -3.14 19.52
C ALA A 70 -3.12 -3.27 18.46
N VAL A 71 -2.96 -4.24 17.56
CA VAL A 71 -3.96 -4.57 16.53
C VAL A 71 -4.22 -6.06 16.51
N PHE A 72 -5.45 -6.45 16.16
CA PHE A 72 -5.83 -7.84 15.96
C PHE A 72 -5.96 -8.12 14.46
N LEU A 73 -5.01 -8.86 13.90
CA LEU A 73 -4.96 -9.17 12.46
C LEU A 73 -4.56 -10.63 12.26
N GLY A 74 -5.23 -11.31 11.31
CA GLY A 74 -4.94 -12.71 11.01
C GLY A 74 -5.17 -13.70 12.17
N GLY A 75 -6.02 -13.34 13.15
CA GLY A 75 -6.26 -14.17 14.34
C GLY A 75 -5.28 -13.94 15.50
N HIS A 76 -4.38 -12.95 15.39
CA HIS A 76 -3.35 -12.68 16.40
C HIS A 76 -3.40 -11.24 16.90
N TYR A 77 -3.16 -11.06 18.21
CA TYR A 77 -2.85 -9.77 18.78
C TYR A 77 -1.39 -9.41 18.52
N ILE A 78 -1.16 -8.28 17.86
CA ILE A 78 0.15 -7.75 17.52
C ILE A 78 0.34 -6.49 18.37
N LEU A 79 1.25 -6.54 19.35
CA LEU A 79 1.69 -5.36 20.08
C LEU A 79 2.64 -4.56 19.18
N GLN A 80 2.13 -3.46 18.63
CA GLN A 80 2.90 -2.50 17.87
C GLN A 80 3.67 -1.67 18.89
N GLY A 81 4.89 -2.11 19.22
CA GLY A 81 5.78 -1.40 20.15
C GLY A 81 5.81 0.09 19.80
N SER A 82 5.79 0.95 20.84
CA SER A 82 5.58 2.39 20.68
C SER A 82 6.41 2.93 19.52
N ARG A 83 5.74 3.25 18.40
CA ARG A 83 6.31 4.12 17.38
C ARG A 83 6.21 5.55 17.91
N ASN A 84 6.71 5.76 19.13
CA ASN A 84 7.05 7.07 19.64
C ASN A 84 8.16 7.57 18.73
N ARG A 85 7.81 8.55 17.92
CA ARG A 85 8.78 9.47 17.33
C ARG A 85 9.60 10.11 18.43
#